data_AF-D3S531-F1
#
_entry.id   AF-D3S531-F1
#
_cell.length_a   1.000
_cell.length_b   1.000
_cell.length_c   1.000
_cell.angle_alpha   90.00
_cell.angle_beta   90.00
_cell.angle_gamma   90.00
#
_symmetry.space_group_name_H-M   'P 1'
#
loop_
_entity.id
_entity.type
_entity.pdbx_description
1 polymer ?
#
loop_
_entity_poly.entity_id
_entity_poly.type
_entity_poly.pdbx_seq_one_letter_code
_entity_poly.pdbx_strand_id
1 'polypeptide(L)'
;MKNDEIIKTLSSELLKGAKMLSTHCSKCGCPLFEKDGKIYCPVCEKLKNKEVTEKIEKGIESKADIKKAEANEMLNLDEVLADKINYLVMKLKEETEISRIKEIAEAIYILIKIRKKIG
;
A
#
# COMPACT_ATOMS: atom_id res chain seq x y z
N MET A 1 -5.83 -5.68 -5.04
CA MET A 1 -7.06 -4.95 -5.42
C MET A 1 -6.85 -4.35 -6.81
N LYS A 2 -7.83 -4.40 -7.72
CA LYS A 2 -7.69 -3.79 -9.06
C LYS A 2 -7.69 -2.26 -8.97
N ASN A 3 -7.06 -1.58 -9.94
CA ASN A 3 -6.91 -0.11 -9.92
C ASN A 3 -8.28 0.62 -9.84
N ASP A 4 -9.28 0.16 -10.58
CA ASP A 4 -10.63 0.73 -10.55
C ASP A 4 -11.30 0.63 -9.17
N GLU A 5 -11.04 -0.45 -8.42
CA GLU A 5 -11.55 -0.59 -7.06
C GLU A 5 -10.85 0.37 -6.09
N ILE A 6 -9.56 0.65 -6.31
CA ILE A 6 -8.81 1.63 -5.52
C ILE A 6 -9.43 3.01 -5.76
N ILE A 7 -9.61 3.43 -7.02
CA ILE A 7 -10.21 4.72 -7.37
C ILE A 7 -11.59 4.86 -6.74
N LYS A 8 -12.47 3.85 -6.88
CA LYS A 8 -13.80 3.86 -6.25
C LYS A 8 -13.74 4.01 -4.73
N THR A 9 -12.76 3.37 -4.09
CA THR A 9 -12.58 3.45 -2.63
C THR A 9 -12.15 4.86 -2.21
N LEU A 10 -11.18 5.45 -2.89
CA LEU A 10 -10.72 6.81 -2.61
C LEU A 10 -11.83 7.85 -2.84
N SER A 11 -12.55 7.74 -3.98
CA SER A 11 -13.68 8.62 -4.28
C SER A 11 -14.81 8.50 -3.25
N SER A 12 -15.08 7.29 -2.74
CA SER A 12 -16.10 7.09 -1.71
C SER A 12 -15.77 7.82 -0.41
N GLU A 13 -14.50 7.87 0.00
CA GLU A 13 -14.12 8.58 1.22
C GLU A 13 -14.22 10.10 1.08
N LEU A 14 -13.86 10.64 -0.10
CA LEU A 14 -14.08 12.05 -0.40
C LEU A 14 -15.56 12.42 -0.31
N LEU A 15 -16.44 11.59 -0.85
CA LEU A 15 -17.90 11.79 -0.76
C LEU A 15 -18.42 11.71 0.69
N LYS A 16 -17.75 10.97 1.57
CA LYS A 16 -18.04 10.92 3.01
C LYS A 16 -17.48 12.12 3.78
N GLY A 17 -16.87 13.10 3.11
CA GLY A 17 -16.30 14.29 3.71
C GLY A 17 -14.90 14.11 4.31
N ALA A 18 -14.22 13.00 4.02
CA ALA A 18 -12.83 12.84 4.43
C ALA A 18 -11.89 13.66 3.53
N LYS A 19 -10.80 14.18 4.12
CA LYS A 19 -9.78 14.97 3.44
C LYS A 19 -8.63 14.08 2.99
N MET A 20 -8.29 14.13 1.70
CA MET A 20 -7.08 13.50 1.18
C MET A 20 -5.84 14.31 1.58
N LEU A 21 -4.80 13.64 2.07
CA LEU A 21 -3.53 14.23 2.46
C LEU A 21 -2.48 14.07 1.35
N SER A 22 -1.44 14.92 1.37
CA SER A 22 -0.28 14.79 0.47
C SER A 22 0.65 13.63 0.86
N THR A 23 0.48 13.08 2.07
CA THR A 23 1.21 11.93 2.57
C THR A 23 0.60 10.63 2.04
N HIS A 24 1.46 9.66 1.75
CA HIS A 24 1.05 8.38 1.17
C HIS A 24 1.29 7.24 2.18
N CYS A 25 0.45 6.21 2.12
CA CYS A 25 0.59 5.03 2.97
C CYS A 25 1.86 4.27 2.62
N SER A 26 2.70 3.99 3.61
CA SER A 26 3.93 3.21 3.43
C SER A 26 3.69 1.76 2.98
N LYS A 27 2.48 1.22 3.21
CA LYS A 27 2.11 -0.15 2.85
C LYS A 27 1.65 -0.27 1.39
N CYS A 28 0.60 0.46 1.01
CA CYS A 28 -0.01 0.32 -0.32
C CYS A 28 0.33 1.46 -1.30
N GLY A 29 0.99 2.53 -0.83
CA GLY A 29 1.34 3.68 -1.66
C GLY A 29 0.18 4.61 -2.02
N CYS A 30 -1.04 4.36 -1.55
CA CYS A 30 -2.18 5.25 -1.79
C CYS A 30 -2.15 6.46 -0.83
N PRO A 31 -2.73 7.61 -1.22
CA PRO A 31 -2.85 8.77 -0.34
C PRO A 31 -3.53 8.42 0.99
N LEU A 32 -3.05 9.02 2.08
CA LEU A 32 -3.71 8.98 3.38
C LEU A 32 -4.89 9.92 3.42
N PHE A 33 -5.86 9.61 4.29
CA PHE A 33 -7.06 10.40 4.50
C PHE A 33 -7.17 10.81 5.96
N GLU A 34 -7.78 11.96 6.19
CA GLU A 34 -8.12 12.47 7.51
C GLU A 34 -9.64 12.69 7.60
N LYS A 35 -10.26 12.18 8.65
CA LYS A 35 -11.65 12.47 8.98
C LYS A 35 -11.78 12.58 10.49
N ASP A 36 -12.46 13.61 10.97
CA ASP A 36 -12.69 13.86 12.39
C ASP A 36 -11.38 13.84 13.23
N GLY A 37 -10.30 14.38 12.66
CA GLY A 37 -8.96 14.44 13.27
C GLY A 37 -8.18 13.13 13.26
N LYS A 38 -8.72 12.04 12.69
CA LYS A 38 -8.04 10.74 12.59
C LYS A 38 -7.48 10.52 11.19
N ILE A 39 -6.18 10.19 11.12
CA ILE A 39 -5.49 9.84 9.87
C ILE A 39 -5.55 8.32 9.64
N TYR A 40 -5.91 7.89 8.44
CA TYR A 40 -6.06 6.48 8.07
C TYR A 40 -5.76 6.22 6.58
N CYS A 41 -5.57 4.94 6.24
CA CYS A 41 -5.44 4.49 4.86
C CYS A 41 -6.70 3.72 4.44
N PRO A 42 -7.54 4.28 3.55
CA PRO A 42 -8.84 3.68 3.23
C PRO A 42 -8.72 2.37 2.44
N VAL A 43 -7.61 2.20 1.68
CA VAL A 43 -7.36 0.96 0.93
C VAL A 43 -6.96 -0.17 1.87
N CYS A 44 -6.02 0.07 2.80
CA CYS A 44 -5.62 -0.95 3.77
C CYS A 44 -6.75 -1.33 4.73
N GLU A 45 -7.59 -0.37 5.16
CA GLU A 45 -8.75 -0.68 6.01
C GLU A 45 -9.79 -1.52 5.26
N LYS A 46 -10.06 -1.20 4.00
CA LYS A 46 -10.99 -1.98 3.18
C LYS A 46 -10.50 -3.42 2.94
N LEU A 47 -9.18 -3.61 2.77
CA LEU A 47 -8.60 -4.95 2.66
C LEU A 47 -8.75 -5.75 3.95
N LYS A 48 -8.46 -5.14 5.11
CA LYS A 48 -8.70 -5.78 6.42
C LYS A 48 -10.16 -6.19 6.60
N ASN A 49 -11.10 -5.32 6.21
CA ASN A 49 -12.52 -5.62 6.35
C ASN A 49 -12.98 -6.73 5.39
N LYS A 50 -12.39 -6.84 4.18
CA LYS A 50 -12.66 -7.95 3.25
C LYS A 50 -12.23 -9.32 3.83
N GLU A 51 -11.08 -9.37 4.49
CA GLU A 51 -10.57 -10.58 5.18
C GLU A 51 -11.46 -10.99 6.37
N VAL A 52 -12.16 -10.03 6.98
CA VAL A 52 -13.14 -10.29 8.03
C VAL A 52 -14.47 -10.79 7.45
N THR A 53 -14.94 -10.24 6.33
CA THR A 53 -16.23 -10.62 5.74
C THR A 53 -16.24 -12.01 5.11
N GLU A 54 -15.13 -12.49 4.52
CA GLU A 54 -15.06 -13.86 3.96
C GLU A 54 -15.07 -14.95 5.04
N LYS A 55 -14.78 -14.60 6.30
CA LYS A 55 -14.85 -15.53 7.44
C LYS A 55 -16.23 -15.57 8.13
N ILE A 56 -17.13 -14.64 7.81
CA ILE A 56 -18.43 -14.52 8.49
C ILE A 56 -19.55 -15.33 7.79
N GLU A 57 -19.39 -15.70 6.51
CA GLU A 57 -20.40 -16.52 5.82
C GLU A 57 -20.38 -18.02 6.19
N LYS A 58 -19.45 -18.45 7.05
CA LYS A 58 -19.45 -19.80 7.62
C LYS A 58 -19.33 -19.76 9.14
N GLY A 59 -20.48 -19.75 9.79
CA GLY A 59 -20.66 -20.33 11.13
C GLY A 59 -20.48 -19.35 12.29
N ILE A 60 -21.61 -18.98 12.89
CA ILE A 60 -21.72 -18.38 14.21
C ILE A 60 -21.40 -19.48 15.25
N GLU A 61 -20.86 -19.06 16.40
CA GLU A 61 -20.71 -19.78 17.68
C GLU A 61 -19.35 -20.44 17.97
N SER A 62 -18.47 -19.70 18.67
CA SER A 62 -17.96 -20.11 19.98
C SER A 62 -17.07 -19.01 20.58
N LYS A 63 -17.28 -18.77 21.88
CA LYS A 63 -16.44 -17.94 22.75
C LYS A 63 -15.09 -18.63 22.96
N ALA A 64 -14.10 -17.81 23.32
CA ALA A 64 -12.75 -18.15 23.78
C ALA A 64 -11.77 -18.58 22.68
N ASP A 65 -10.89 -17.67 22.28
CA ASP A 65 -9.49 -17.74 22.73
C ASP A 65 -8.70 -16.52 22.26
N ILE A 66 -8.36 -15.68 23.23
CA ILE A 66 -7.20 -14.81 23.14
C ILE A 66 -5.98 -15.75 23.16
N LYS A 67 -5.32 -15.96 22.01
CA LYS A 67 -3.85 -15.90 21.88
C LYS A 67 -3.35 -16.35 20.49
N LYS A 68 -2.48 -15.50 19.96
CA LYS A 68 -1.38 -15.76 19.02
C LYS A 68 -1.73 -15.90 17.54
N ALA A 69 -1.59 -14.78 16.84
CA ALA A 69 -0.76 -14.72 15.64
C ALA A 69 -0.11 -13.33 15.54
N GLU A 70 0.67 -12.97 16.55
CA GLU A 70 1.87 -12.14 16.33
C GLU A 70 2.87 -13.01 15.55
N ALA A 71 2.62 -13.17 14.26
CA ALA A 71 3.68 -13.56 13.33
C ALA A 71 4.29 -12.26 12.85
N ASN A 72 5.41 -11.93 13.49
CA ASN A 72 6.36 -10.92 13.08
C ASN A 72 6.75 -11.18 11.61
N GLU A 73 5.99 -10.65 10.65
CA GLU A 73 6.43 -10.55 9.26
C GLU A 73 7.62 -9.60 9.25
N MET A 74 8.81 -10.17 9.42
CA MET A 74 10.04 -9.48 9.11
C MET A 74 9.96 -9.13 7.63
N LEU A 75 9.72 -7.85 7.33
CA LEU A 75 9.69 -7.34 5.98
C LEU A 75 11.01 -7.74 5.29
N ASN A 76 10.92 -8.59 4.28
CA ASN A 76 12.08 -8.95 3.48
C ASN A 76 12.46 -7.75 2.62
N LEU A 77 13.40 -6.95 3.13
CA LEU A 77 13.81 -5.71 2.49
C LEU A 77 14.36 -5.95 1.08
N ASP A 78 15.01 -7.09 0.81
CA ASP A 78 15.52 -7.39 -0.55
C ASP A 78 14.37 -7.60 -1.55
N GLU A 79 13.32 -8.31 -1.13
CA GLU A 79 12.12 -8.54 -1.94
C GLU A 79 11.40 -7.23 -2.24
N VAL A 80 11.21 -6.37 -1.24
CA VAL A 80 10.60 -5.05 -1.41
C VAL A 80 11.42 -4.17 -2.37
N LEU A 81 12.74 -4.20 -2.26
CA LEU A 81 13.62 -3.46 -3.16
C LEU A 81 13.52 -3.99 -4.59
N ALA A 82 13.49 -5.31 -4.79
CA ALA A 82 13.34 -5.92 -6.11
C ALA A 82 12.02 -5.49 -6.78
N ASP A 83 10.91 -5.55 -6.03
CA ASP A 83 9.60 -5.15 -6.53
C ASP A 83 9.54 -3.67 -6.91
N LYS A 84 10.11 -2.79 -6.07
CA LYS A 84 10.14 -1.35 -6.35
C LYS A 84 11.03 -1.00 -7.53
N ILE A 85 12.18 -1.67 -7.69
CA ILE A 85 13.04 -1.51 -8.87
C ILE A 85 12.27 -1.90 -10.13
N ASN A 86 11.62 -3.07 -10.14
CA ASN A 86 10.85 -3.53 -11.29
C ASN A 86 9.71 -2.56 -11.65
N TYR A 87 8.97 -2.09 -10.64
CA TYR A 87 7.92 -1.09 -10.84
C TYR A 87 8.45 0.19 -11.50
N LEU A 88 9.55 0.74 -10.99
CA LEU A 88 10.14 1.96 -11.53
C LEU A 88 10.71 1.76 -12.93
N VAL A 89 11.28 0.59 -13.23
CA VAL A 89 11.78 0.25 -14.57
C VAL A 89 10.62 0.20 -15.58
N MET A 90 9.48 -0.41 -15.23
CA MET A 90 8.30 -0.41 -16.09
C MET A 90 7.77 1.02 -16.31
N LYS A 91 7.73 1.83 -15.24
CA LYS A 91 7.31 3.23 -15.35
C LYS A 91 8.25 4.07 -16.21
N LEU A 92 9.57 3.84 -16.10
CA LEU A 92 10.57 4.52 -16.91
C LEU A 92 10.41 4.22 -18.40
N LYS A 93 10.05 2.96 -18.74
CA LYS A 93 9.86 2.52 -20.12
C LYS A 93 8.72 3.26 -20.84
N GLU A 94 7.68 3.63 -20.11
CA GLU A 94 6.49 4.30 -20.65
C GLU A 94 6.57 5.83 -20.56
N GLU A 95 7.56 6.38 -19.86
CA GLU A 95 7.68 7.82 -19.62
C GLU A 95 8.31 8.55 -20.81
N THR A 96 7.78 9.74 -21.09
CA THR A 96 8.21 10.58 -22.22
C THR A 96 8.72 11.95 -21.78
N GLU A 97 8.38 12.38 -20.56
CA GLU A 97 8.85 13.65 -20.02
C GLU A 97 10.26 13.52 -19.43
N ILE A 98 11.20 14.30 -19.94
CA ILE A 98 12.64 14.19 -19.64
C ILE A 98 12.92 14.38 -18.14
N SER A 99 12.24 15.32 -17.49
CA SER A 99 12.44 15.60 -16.06
C SER A 99 12.00 14.39 -15.21
N ARG A 100 10.84 13.79 -15.53
CA ARG A 100 10.37 12.54 -14.91
C ARG A 100 11.28 11.35 -15.17
N ILE A 101 11.80 11.21 -16.39
CA ILE A 101 12.79 10.16 -16.72
C ILE A 101 13.99 10.27 -15.78
N LYS A 102 14.50 11.49 -15.58
CA LYS A 102 15.63 11.74 -14.66
C LYS A 102 15.27 11.38 -13.21
N GLU A 103 14.13 11.84 -12.71
CA GLU A 103 13.65 11.51 -11.35
C GLU A 103 13.55 9.99 -11.11
N ILE A 104 12.95 9.27 -12.07
CA ILE A 104 12.76 7.82 -11.98
C ILE A 104 14.13 7.10 -12.04
N ALA A 105 15.03 7.52 -12.92
CA ALA A 105 16.36 6.95 -13.03
C ALA A 105 17.19 7.15 -11.75
N GLU A 106 17.13 8.33 -11.13
CA GLU A 106 17.77 8.62 -9.85
C GLU A 106 17.21 7.73 -8.73
N ALA A 107 15.89 7.55 -8.67
CA ALA A 107 15.26 6.66 -7.71
C ALA A 107 15.70 5.20 -7.89
N ILE A 108 15.73 4.68 -9.13
CA ILE A 108 16.23 3.33 -9.44
C ILE A 108 17.68 3.17 -9.00
N TYR A 109 18.53 4.14 -9.30
CA TYR A 109 19.95 4.12 -8.91
C TYR A 109 20.11 4.01 -7.38
N ILE A 110 19.34 4.79 -6.61
CA ILE A 110 19.36 4.74 -5.15
C ILE A 110 18.94 3.35 -4.65
N LEU A 111 17.85 2.79 -5.18
CA LEU A 111 17.38 1.46 -4.76
C LEU A 111 18.38 0.35 -5.06
N ILE A 112 19.01 0.36 -6.24
CA ILE A 112 20.07 -0.60 -6.60
C ILE A 112 21.27 -0.45 -5.66
N LYS A 113 21.67 0.79 -5.34
CA LYS A 113 22.77 1.07 -4.43
C LYS A 113 22.48 0.58 -3.01
N ILE A 114 21.24 0.73 -2.54
CA ILE A 114 20.80 0.19 -1.24
C ILE A 114 20.85 -1.34 -1.27
N ARG A 115 20.30 -1.97 -2.32
CA ARG A 115 20.26 -3.42 -2.47
C ARG A 115 21.65 -4.06 -2.44
N LYS A 116 22.62 -3.46 -3.14
CA LYS A 116 24.04 -3.88 -3.13
C LYS A 116 24.75 -3.77 -1.76
N LYS A 117 24.17 -3.05 -0.80
CA LYS A 117 24.72 -2.96 0.56
C LYS A 117 24.09 -3.98 1.53
N ILE A 118 22.97 -4.58 1.13
CA ILE A 118 22.20 -5.52 1.96
C ILE A 118 22.55 -6.97 1.60
N GLY A 119 22.86 -7.25 0.32
CA GLY A 119 23.47 -8.50 -0.13
C GLY A 119 24.99 -8.42 -0.11
#